data_AF-A0A2R6KKQ2-F1
#
_entry.id   AF-A0A2R6KKQ2-F1
#
_cell.length_a   1.000
_cell.length_b   1.000
_cell.length_c   1.000
_cell.angle_alpha   90.00
_cell.angle_beta   90.00
_cell.angle_gamma   90.00
#
_symmetry.space_group_name_H-M   'P 1'
#
loop_
_entity.id
_entity.type
_entity.pdbx_description
1 polymer ?
#
loop_
_entity_poly.entity_id
_entity_poly.type
_entity_poly.pdbx_seq_one_letter_code
_entity_poly.pdbx_strand_id
1 'polypeptide(L)'
;MERYDLLYRLYDDFDTATLRDYQEFVDVFPPVDSRVALEHWQNANDELHDRKEEIREAFAAGETFAEIAAHAGRDRAFTALDLHAKHGRSVNVLVLDVDETLRSAGGTDNEIPRDTLHLLTEFHESGVPIVICTGQTLENVKGFMVQGLGSGIVHSGDLSIVYEAGTGVFTPGHGAETKQLLYEDLGCEIVSVFDEIRSRILPEAPEHLRHGCHLQGNEFNVTLKPNSEVGSDRARETIDDGLVYELDLLGEAVAAEVGGSGVDADEAGEWVRAYYAAEDPEIRGVLGQQGAFPDAEADDVPAAVAGVCERIDVAYYEADAAEVGSLELNKVVGVEAAFDVLGIDDPFALVMGDSKSDLRVMEWVAENDAGIAAAPDHASRDTLDHVLSTDELVFDRGKSAEMLRAVYALNRLAALNGDRDR
;
A
#
# COMPACT_ATOMS: atom_id res chain seq x y z
N MET A 1 16.49 -23.32 -28.38
CA MET A 1 15.22 -23.65 -27.70
C MET A 1 14.80 -22.39 -27.00
N GLU A 2 13.64 -21.84 -27.37
CA GLU A 2 13.16 -20.61 -26.75
C GLU A 2 12.75 -20.91 -25.30
N ARG A 3 12.74 -19.89 -24.42
CA ARG A 3 12.42 -20.09 -22.99
C ARG A 3 11.01 -20.67 -22.79
N TYR A 4 10.07 -20.31 -23.66
CA TYR A 4 8.73 -20.91 -23.69
C TYR A 4 8.79 -22.42 -23.88
N ASP A 5 9.57 -22.93 -24.85
CA ASP A 5 9.70 -24.37 -25.09
C ASP A 5 10.23 -25.11 -23.85
N LEU A 6 11.15 -24.48 -23.11
CA LEU A 6 11.71 -25.06 -21.89
C LEU A 6 10.68 -25.12 -20.76
N LEU A 7 9.87 -24.07 -20.57
CA LEU A 7 8.78 -24.09 -19.60
C LEU A 7 7.67 -25.07 -20.00
N TYR A 8 7.30 -25.15 -21.28
CA TYR A 8 6.35 -26.16 -21.76
C TYR A 8 6.87 -27.56 -21.42
N ARG A 9 8.14 -27.84 -21.74
CA ARG A 9 8.76 -29.12 -21.41
C ARG A 9 8.76 -29.39 -19.91
N LEU A 10 9.08 -28.39 -19.08
CA LEU A 10 9.09 -28.54 -17.62
C LEU A 10 7.72 -28.97 -17.08
N TYR A 11 6.65 -28.28 -17.48
CA TYR A 11 5.30 -28.54 -16.96
C TYR A 11 4.58 -29.71 -17.64
N ASP A 12 5.02 -30.14 -18.83
CA ASP A 12 4.43 -31.28 -19.55
C ASP A 12 5.16 -32.61 -19.26
N ASP A 13 6.49 -32.59 -19.05
CA ASP A 13 7.29 -33.80 -18.81
C ASP A 13 7.37 -34.20 -17.32
N PHE A 14 7.18 -33.26 -16.39
CA PHE A 14 7.36 -33.48 -14.94
C PHE A 14 6.08 -33.26 -14.16
N ASP A 15 5.91 -34.02 -13.07
CA ASP A 15 4.81 -33.84 -12.11
C ASP A 15 5.11 -32.69 -11.14
N THR A 16 5.05 -31.47 -11.68
CA THR A 16 5.34 -30.23 -10.93
C THR A 16 4.26 -29.89 -9.90
N ALA A 17 3.04 -30.42 -10.07
CA ALA A 17 1.96 -30.22 -9.11
C ALA A 17 2.31 -30.89 -7.78
N THR A 18 2.65 -32.19 -7.81
CA THR A 18 3.09 -32.92 -6.61
C THR A 18 4.39 -32.34 -6.03
N LEU A 19 5.34 -31.93 -6.88
CA LEU A 19 6.56 -31.25 -6.42
C LEU A 19 6.24 -30.00 -5.58
N ARG A 20 5.33 -29.15 -6.06
CA ARG A 20 4.91 -27.94 -5.35
C ARG A 20 4.15 -28.25 -4.06
N ASP A 21 3.32 -29.29 -4.05
CA ASP A 21 2.62 -29.72 -2.83
C ASP A 21 3.62 -30.15 -1.74
N TYR A 22 4.70 -30.84 -2.13
CA TYR A 22 5.80 -31.15 -1.20
C TYR A 22 6.56 -29.91 -0.75
N GLN A 23 6.87 -28.99 -1.67
CA GLN A 23 7.54 -27.73 -1.35
C GLN A 23 6.73 -26.94 -0.32
N GLU A 24 5.45 -26.68 -0.60
CA GLU A 24 4.55 -25.96 0.30
C GLU A 24 4.47 -26.64 1.68
N PHE A 25 4.35 -27.97 1.72
CA PHE A 25 4.32 -28.70 2.99
C PHE A 25 5.61 -28.54 3.79
N VAL A 26 6.78 -28.62 3.15
CA VAL A 26 8.08 -28.49 3.80
C VAL A 26 8.27 -27.07 4.35
N ASP A 27 7.88 -26.07 3.59
CA ASP A 27 8.05 -24.64 3.86
C ASP A 27 7.22 -24.14 5.05
N VAL A 28 5.96 -24.60 5.13
CA VAL A 28 5.02 -24.15 6.17
C VAL A 28 4.97 -25.10 7.37
N PHE A 29 5.81 -26.13 7.39
CA PHE A 29 5.80 -27.13 8.45
C PHE A 29 6.18 -26.51 9.80
N PRO A 30 5.29 -26.55 10.80
CA PRO A 30 5.56 -25.91 12.07
C PRO A 30 6.63 -26.69 12.88
N PRO A 31 7.42 -26.01 13.73
CA PRO A 31 8.29 -26.69 14.67
C PRO A 31 7.46 -27.51 15.66
N VAL A 32 7.60 -28.84 15.62
CA VAL A 32 6.85 -29.78 16.47
C VAL A 32 7.77 -30.85 17.06
N ASP A 33 7.54 -31.20 18.33
CA ASP A 33 8.28 -32.26 19.04
C ASP A 33 7.77 -33.68 18.72
N SER A 34 6.76 -33.80 17.86
CA SER A 34 6.17 -35.07 17.48
C SER A 34 7.10 -35.82 16.53
N ARG A 35 7.66 -36.94 16.99
CA ARG A 35 8.53 -37.80 16.17
C ARG A 35 7.85 -38.25 14.87
N VAL A 36 6.57 -38.59 14.92
CA VAL A 36 5.80 -39.02 13.74
C VAL A 36 5.67 -37.88 12.74
N ALA A 37 5.43 -36.66 13.23
CA ALA A 37 5.34 -35.49 12.35
C ALA A 37 6.70 -35.17 11.72
N LEU A 38 7.79 -35.29 12.48
CA LEU A 38 9.16 -35.12 11.98
C LEU A 38 9.53 -36.19 10.94
N GLU A 39 9.15 -37.45 11.14
CA GLU A 39 9.33 -38.52 10.15
C GLU A 39 8.56 -38.24 8.86
N HIS A 40 7.31 -37.76 8.96
CA HIS A 40 6.54 -37.34 7.77
C HIS A 40 7.19 -36.17 7.04
N TRP A 41 7.70 -35.18 7.76
CA TRP A 41 8.44 -34.06 7.18
C TRP A 41 9.73 -34.50 6.49
N GLN A 42 10.51 -35.37 7.13
CA GLN A 42 11.74 -35.92 6.53
C GLN A 42 11.44 -36.65 5.22
N ASN A 43 10.44 -37.53 5.21
CA ASN A 43 10.04 -38.25 4.00
C ASN A 43 9.58 -37.28 2.90
N ALA A 44 8.79 -36.24 3.24
CA ALA A 44 8.37 -35.23 2.28
C ALA A 44 9.55 -34.43 1.72
N ASN A 45 10.52 -34.09 2.57
CA ASN A 45 11.72 -33.37 2.17
C ASN A 45 12.64 -34.22 1.28
N ASP A 46 12.76 -35.52 1.53
CA ASP A 46 13.51 -36.45 0.68
C ASP A 46 12.83 -36.59 -0.70
N GLU A 47 11.51 -36.77 -0.76
CA GLU A 47 10.74 -36.82 -2.02
C GLU A 47 10.82 -35.50 -2.80
N LEU A 48 10.78 -34.35 -2.11
CA LEU A 48 11.00 -33.03 -2.71
C LEU A 48 12.39 -32.94 -3.35
N HIS A 49 13.42 -33.41 -2.63
CA HIS A 49 14.79 -33.37 -3.10
C HIS A 49 14.99 -34.22 -4.36
N ASP A 50 14.51 -35.47 -4.34
CA ASP A 50 14.64 -36.40 -5.48
C ASP A 50 13.95 -35.86 -6.74
N ARG A 51 12.76 -35.26 -6.59
CA ARG A 51 12.03 -34.65 -7.70
C ARG A 51 12.70 -33.39 -8.25
N LYS A 52 13.27 -32.54 -7.38
CA LYS A 52 14.09 -31.41 -7.83
C LYS A 52 15.32 -31.89 -8.59
N GLU A 53 15.96 -32.96 -8.14
CA GLU A 53 17.15 -33.52 -8.79
C GLU A 53 16.84 -34.05 -10.20
N GLU A 54 15.71 -34.72 -10.40
CA GLU A 54 15.28 -35.18 -11.72
C GLU A 54 15.15 -34.01 -12.72
N ILE A 55 14.59 -32.88 -12.28
CA ILE A 55 14.51 -31.66 -13.09
C ILE A 55 15.91 -31.08 -13.32
N ARG A 56 16.77 -31.03 -12.29
CA ARG A 56 18.13 -30.49 -12.41
C ARG A 56 18.94 -31.22 -13.48
N GLU A 57 18.85 -32.54 -13.55
CA GLU A 57 19.56 -33.36 -14.53
C GLU A 57 19.03 -33.18 -15.96
N ALA A 58 17.75 -32.80 -16.12
CA ALA A 58 17.09 -32.72 -17.42
C ALA A 58 17.31 -31.40 -18.18
N PHE A 59 17.72 -30.34 -17.49
CA PHE A 59 17.88 -28.99 -18.04
C PHE A 59 19.29 -28.42 -17.81
N ALA A 60 19.79 -27.65 -18.79
CA ALA A 60 21.11 -27.00 -18.66
C ALA A 60 21.16 -25.96 -17.52
N ALA A 61 20.04 -25.27 -17.27
CA ALA A 61 19.85 -24.39 -16.11
C ALA A 61 18.95 -25.09 -15.07
N GLY A 62 19.30 -26.33 -14.75
CA GLY A 62 18.50 -27.25 -13.95
C GLY A 62 18.03 -26.68 -12.61
N GLU A 63 18.92 -26.03 -11.87
CA GLU A 63 18.58 -25.43 -10.57
C GLU A 63 17.43 -24.42 -10.71
N THR A 64 17.53 -23.50 -11.67
CA THR A 64 16.52 -22.48 -11.89
C THR A 64 15.16 -23.08 -12.22
N PHE A 65 15.12 -24.10 -13.08
CA PHE A 65 13.85 -24.75 -13.45
C PHE A 65 13.26 -25.60 -12.32
N ALA A 66 14.09 -26.27 -11.52
CA ALA A 66 13.63 -26.98 -10.33
C ALA A 66 13.00 -26.01 -9.32
N GLU A 67 13.62 -24.85 -9.11
CA GLU A 67 13.13 -23.81 -8.22
C GLU A 67 11.84 -23.14 -8.74
N ILE A 68 11.74 -22.88 -10.05
CA ILE A 68 10.50 -22.38 -10.68
C ILE A 68 9.38 -23.42 -10.53
N ALA A 69 9.64 -24.69 -10.82
CA ALA A 69 8.62 -25.75 -10.70
C ALA A 69 8.13 -25.96 -9.26
N ALA A 70 9.01 -25.78 -8.29
CA ALA A 70 8.68 -25.95 -6.88
C ALA A 70 7.83 -24.80 -6.32
N HIS A 71 8.01 -23.57 -6.82
CA HIS A 71 7.30 -22.40 -6.29
C HIS A 71 6.14 -21.95 -7.17
N ALA A 72 6.26 -22.04 -8.50
CA ALA A 72 5.25 -21.53 -9.43
C ALA A 72 4.53 -22.66 -10.17
N GLY A 73 3.21 -22.55 -10.26
CA GLY A 73 2.43 -23.32 -11.23
C GLY A 73 2.69 -22.86 -12.66
N ARG A 74 2.22 -23.65 -13.62
CA ARG A 74 2.34 -23.37 -15.05
C ARG A 74 1.95 -21.93 -15.37
N ASP A 75 0.72 -21.53 -15.03
CA ASP A 75 0.20 -20.21 -15.38
C ASP A 75 1.08 -19.09 -14.84
N ARG A 76 1.47 -19.15 -13.55
CA ARG A 76 2.32 -18.14 -12.91
C ARG A 76 3.74 -18.11 -13.49
N ALA A 77 4.31 -19.24 -13.89
CA ALA A 77 5.61 -19.27 -14.54
C ALA A 77 5.58 -18.69 -15.97
N PHE A 78 4.47 -18.88 -16.70
CA PHE A 78 4.28 -18.22 -18.00
C PHE A 78 4.03 -16.72 -17.82
N THR A 79 3.22 -16.30 -16.84
CA THR A 79 3.10 -14.87 -16.47
C THR A 79 4.47 -14.26 -16.15
N ALA A 80 5.29 -14.94 -15.35
CA ALA A 80 6.63 -14.50 -15.03
C ALA A 80 7.53 -14.35 -16.27
N LEU A 81 7.41 -15.28 -17.23
CA LEU A 81 8.15 -15.21 -18.49
C LEU A 81 7.66 -14.05 -19.38
N ASP A 82 6.35 -13.80 -19.43
CA ASP A 82 5.75 -12.68 -20.16
C ASP A 82 6.20 -11.34 -19.57
N LEU A 83 6.18 -11.20 -18.24
CA LEU A 83 6.70 -10.04 -17.52
C LEU A 83 8.18 -9.82 -17.82
N HIS A 84 8.99 -10.89 -17.76
CA HIS A 84 10.41 -10.82 -18.09
C HIS A 84 10.64 -10.40 -19.53
N ALA A 85 9.82 -10.87 -20.47
CA ALA A 85 9.91 -10.48 -21.87
C ALA A 85 9.49 -9.03 -22.11
N LYS A 86 8.49 -8.53 -21.37
CA LYS A 86 7.99 -7.15 -21.45
C LYS A 86 8.97 -6.15 -20.86
N HIS A 87 9.44 -6.41 -19.64
CA HIS A 87 10.20 -5.45 -18.85
C HIS A 87 11.71 -5.71 -18.87
N GLY A 88 12.14 -6.95 -19.00
CA GLY A 88 13.56 -7.32 -19.02
C GLY A 88 14.27 -7.17 -17.66
N ARG A 89 13.54 -6.88 -16.59
CA ARG A 89 14.04 -6.57 -15.24
C ARG A 89 13.55 -7.60 -14.22
N SER A 90 14.37 -7.85 -13.21
CA SER A 90 13.96 -8.56 -11.98
C SER A 90 13.38 -7.58 -10.98
N VAL A 91 12.41 -8.01 -10.19
CA VAL A 91 11.93 -7.24 -9.04
C VAL A 91 13.02 -7.22 -7.97
N ASN A 92 13.42 -6.02 -7.57
CA ASN A 92 14.48 -5.80 -6.57
C ASN A 92 13.97 -5.22 -5.25
N VAL A 93 12.67 -4.93 -5.12
CA VAL A 93 12.03 -4.49 -3.88
C VAL A 93 10.54 -4.86 -3.88
N LEU A 94 9.99 -5.17 -2.71
CA LEU A 94 8.54 -5.39 -2.54
C LEU A 94 7.92 -4.19 -1.83
N VAL A 95 6.82 -3.65 -2.35
CA VAL A 95 6.02 -2.59 -1.73
C VAL A 95 4.61 -3.13 -1.50
N LEU A 96 4.26 -3.36 -0.23
CA LEU A 96 3.10 -4.19 0.11
C LEU A 96 2.18 -3.46 1.07
N ASP A 97 0.93 -3.25 0.66
CA ASP A 97 -0.15 -2.97 1.59
C ASP A 97 -0.51 -4.22 2.40
N VAL A 98 -1.21 -4.03 3.52
CA VAL A 98 -1.50 -5.08 4.50
C VAL A 98 -2.97 -5.45 4.48
N ASP A 99 -3.85 -4.49 4.74
CA ASP A 99 -5.26 -4.73 5.01
C ASP A 99 -6.02 -4.87 3.69
N GLU A 100 -6.88 -5.87 3.59
CA GLU A 100 -7.53 -6.31 2.34
C GLU A 100 -6.55 -6.69 1.19
N THR A 101 -5.23 -6.58 1.39
CA THR A 101 -4.18 -6.97 0.43
C THR A 101 -3.46 -8.27 0.84
N LEU A 102 -2.57 -8.22 1.84
CA LEU A 102 -1.86 -9.41 2.35
C LEU A 102 -2.73 -10.22 3.32
N ARG A 103 -3.68 -9.56 3.99
CA ARG A 103 -4.70 -10.18 4.84
C ARG A 103 -6.06 -9.61 4.50
N SER A 104 -7.13 -10.31 4.85
CA SER A 104 -8.50 -9.79 4.69
C SER A 104 -9.40 -10.30 5.80
N ALA A 105 -10.40 -9.50 6.15
CA ALA A 105 -11.40 -9.93 7.13
C ALA A 105 -12.25 -11.10 6.61
N GLY A 106 -12.53 -11.10 5.29
CA GLY A 106 -13.41 -12.09 4.67
C GLY A 106 -12.75 -13.39 4.23
N GLY A 107 -11.41 -13.44 4.13
CA GLY A 107 -10.70 -14.58 3.55
C GLY A 107 -9.60 -15.18 4.43
N THR A 108 -9.01 -14.39 5.33
CA THR A 108 -7.86 -14.84 6.13
C THR A 108 -8.03 -14.56 7.62
N ASP A 109 -9.25 -14.24 8.08
CA ASP A 109 -9.57 -13.90 9.48
C ASP A 109 -8.65 -12.79 10.04
N ASN A 110 -8.26 -11.83 9.20
CA ASN A 110 -7.29 -10.76 9.51
C ASN A 110 -5.86 -11.22 9.89
N GLU A 111 -5.48 -12.44 9.50
CA GLU A 111 -4.11 -12.93 9.58
C GLU A 111 -3.46 -12.95 8.19
N ILE A 112 -2.15 -12.71 8.11
CA ILE A 112 -1.41 -12.93 6.86
C ILE A 112 -1.20 -14.44 6.70
N PRO A 113 -1.59 -15.04 5.56
CA PRO A 113 -1.38 -16.47 5.31
C PRO A 113 0.07 -16.92 5.49
N ARG A 114 0.27 -18.14 6.00
CA ARG A 114 1.62 -18.67 6.30
C ARG A 114 2.51 -18.82 5.07
N ASP A 115 1.93 -19.21 3.94
CA ASP A 115 2.62 -19.30 2.66
C ASP A 115 3.10 -17.92 2.18
N THR A 116 2.31 -16.87 2.39
CA THR A 116 2.70 -15.48 2.13
C THR A 116 3.87 -15.06 3.02
N LEU A 117 3.78 -15.30 4.34
CA LEU A 117 4.87 -15.00 5.27
C LEU A 117 6.17 -15.76 4.93
N HIS A 118 6.04 -17.02 4.51
CA HIS A 118 7.17 -17.82 4.07
C HIS A 118 7.86 -17.20 2.84
N LEU A 119 7.09 -16.86 1.80
CA LEU A 119 7.65 -16.24 0.59
C LEU A 119 8.30 -14.88 0.88
N LEU A 120 7.71 -14.06 1.76
CA LEU A 120 8.34 -12.81 2.20
C LEU A 120 9.68 -13.06 2.90
N THR A 121 9.78 -14.13 3.70
CA THR A 121 11.04 -14.55 4.31
C THR A 121 12.05 -14.95 3.24
N GLU A 122 11.66 -15.74 2.24
CA GLU A 122 12.55 -16.15 1.15
C GLU A 122 13.06 -14.96 0.31
N PHE A 123 12.20 -13.98 0.04
CA PHE A 123 12.60 -12.74 -0.66
C PHE A 123 13.62 -11.96 0.16
N HIS A 124 13.36 -11.79 1.46
CA HIS A 124 14.28 -11.13 2.39
C HIS A 124 15.63 -11.84 2.45
N GLU A 125 15.64 -13.17 2.59
CA GLU A 125 16.87 -13.99 2.61
C GLU A 125 17.62 -13.96 1.28
N SER A 126 16.90 -13.73 0.17
CA SER A 126 17.48 -13.53 -1.16
C SER A 126 18.00 -12.11 -1.39
N GLY A 127 17.89 -11.22 -0.40
CA GLY A 127 18.37 -9.84 -0.45
C GLY A 127 17.42 -8.86 -1.16
N VAL A 128 16.14 -9.21 -1.29
CA VAL A 128 15.10 -8.30 -1.80
C VAL A 128 14.47 -7.56 -0.61
N PRO A 129 14.66 -6.24 -0.48
CA PRO A 129 14.07 -5.48 0.61
C PRO A 129 12.55 -5.46 0.56
N ILE A 130 11.93 -5.26 1.73
CA ILE A 130 10.47 -5.24 1.90
C ILE A 130 10.06 -3.89 2.48
N VAL A 131 9.17 -3.19 1.79
CA VAL A 131 8.52 -1.96 2.24
C VAL A 131 7.06 -2.29 2.52
N ILE A 132 6.67 -2.28 3.79
CA ILE A 132 5.27 -2.37 4.20
C ILE A 132 4.68 -0.97 4.15
N CYS A 133 3.62 -0.76 3.38
CA CYS A 133 3.02 0.55 3.18
C CYS A 133 1.56 0.55 3.60
N THR A 134 1.23 1.19 4.73
CA THR A 134 -0.10 1.05 5.34
C THR A 134 -0.63 2.35 5.94
N GLY A 135 -1.95 2.47 6.05
CA GLY A 135 -2.62 3.51 6.82
C GLY A 135 -2.55 3.31 8.35
N GLN A 136 -2.07 2.17 8.83
CA GLN A 136 -1.99 1.89 10.26
C GLN A 136 -0.83 2.64 10.95
N THR A 137 -0.94 2.78 12.28
CA THR A 137 0.12 3.32 13.13
C THR A 137 1.34 2.41 13.18
N LEU A 138 2.53 2.99 13.36
CA LEU A 138 3.79 2.25 13.44
C LEU A 138 3.76 1.10 14.45
N GLU A 139 3.25 1.33 15.67
CA GLU A 139 3.26 0.31 16.72
C GLU A 139 2.37 -0.89 16.38
N ASN A 140 1.22 -0.65 15.74
CA ASN A 140 0.33 -1.71 15.28
C ASN A 140 1.02 -2.54 14.20
N VAL A 141 1.55 -1.89 13.16
CA VAL A 141 2.16 -2.59 12.02
C VAL A 141 3.43 -3.33 12.40
N LYS A 142 4.29 -2.70 13.19
CA LYS A 142 5.48 -3.34 13.74
C LYS A 142 5.12 -4.55 14.60
N GLY A 143 4.08 -4.43 15.42
CA GLY A 143 3.61 -5.50 16.31
C GLY A 143 3.25 -6.77 15.54
N PHE A 144 2.41 -6.66 14.50
CA PHE A 144 2.01 -7.85 13.74
C PHE A 144 3.09 -8.32 12.76
N MET A 145 3.93 -7.44 12.21
CA MET A 145 5.10 -7.84 11.42
C MET A 145 6.09 -8.67 12.25
N VAL A 146 6.34 -8.28 13.50
CA VAL A 146 7.18 -9.08 14.42
C VAL A 146 6.53 -10.42 14.74
N GLN A 147 5.20 -10.50 14.83
CA GLN A 147 4.48 -11.76 15.04
C GLN A 147 4.52 -12.67 13.81
N GLY A 148 4.42 -12.11 12.60
CA GLY A 148 4.37 -12.86 11.34
C GLY A 148 5.75 -13.26 10.81
N LEU A 149 6.67 -12.30 10.68
CA LEU A 149 8.01 -12.49 10.08
C LEU A 149 9.12 -12.67 11.13
N GLY A 150 8.80 -12.44 12.41
CA GLY A 150 9.78 -12.52 13.48
C GLY A 150 10.60 -11.25 13.65
N SER A 151 11.13 -11.06 14.87
CA SER A 151 11.91 -9.87 15.23
C SER A 151 13.20 -9.70 14.43
N GLY A 152 13.77 -10.79 13.90
CA GLY A 152 15.02 -10.77 13.14
C GLY A 152 14.86 -10.07 11.79
N ILE A 153 13.81 -10.41 11.04
CA ILE A 153 13.53 -9.80 9.73
C ILE A 153 13.13 -8.33 9.91
N VAL A 154 12.22 -8.05 10.85
CA VAL A 154 11.76 -6.66 11.08
C VAL A 154 12.90 -5.72 11.47
N HIS A 155 13.90 -6.19 12.22
CA HIS A 155 15.03 -5.37 12.64
C HIS A 155 16.31 -5.62 11.81
N SER A 156 16.16 -6.14 10.59
CA SER A 156 17.29 -6.57 9.76
C SER A 156 18.12 -5.41 9.17
N GLY A 157 17.49 -4.27 8.89
CA GLY A 157 18.05 -3.25 7.98
C GLY A 157 17.33 -3.20 6.63
N ASP A 158 16.75 -4.32 6.20
CA ASP A 158 16.22 -4.48 4.84
C ASP A 158 14.69 -4.56 4.79
N LEU A 159 14.03 -4.26 5.92
CA LEU A 159 12.59 -4.08 6.02
C LEU A 159 12.29 -2.65 6.46
N SER A 160 11.47 -1.95 5.68
CA SER A 160 10.96 -0.61 5.99
C SER A 160 9.45 -0.64 6.17
N ILE A 161 8.95 0.26 7.01
CA ILE A 161 7.53 0.45 7.28
C ILE A 161 7.19 1.91 7.02
N VAL A 162 6.41 2.13 5.97
CA VAL A 162 5.69 3.39 5.72
C VAL A 162 4.36 3.30 6.44
N TYR A 163 4.19 4.13 7.46
CA TYR A 163 3.01 4.10 8.34
C TYR A 163 2.17 5.36 8.19
N GLU A 164 0.91 5.26 8.63
CA GLU A 164 -0.05 6.36 8.58
C GLU A 164 -0.11 7.04 7.21
N ALA A 165 -0.22 6.20 6.18
CA ALA A 165 -0.34 6.60 4.77
C ALA A 165 0.79 7.51 4.27
N GLY A 166 1.99 7.40 4.83
CA GLY A 166 3.16 8.18 4.39
C GLY A 166 3.48 9.39 5.27
N THR A 167 2.92 9.48 6.48
CA THR A 167 3.35 10.51 7.46
C THR A 167 4.74 10.21 8.05
N GLY A 168 5.18 8.95 8.02
CA GLY A 168 6.51 8.59 8.46
C GLY A 168 7.00 7.25 7.95
N VAL A 169 8.32 7.08 8.05
CA VAL A 169 9.04 5.87 7.62
C VAL A 169 9.87 5.33 8.78
N PHE A 170 9.81 4.02 8.97
CA PHE A 170 10.60 3.32 9.97
C PHE A 170 11.40 2.20 9.33
N THR A 171 12.72 2.37 9.28
CA THR A 171 13.67 1.39 8.74
C THR A 171 14.72 1.05 9.81
N PRO A 172 14.51 0.02 10.63
CA PRO A 172 15.45 -0.37 11.68
C PRO A 172 16.87 -0.57 11.19
N GLY A 173 17.87 -0.19 12.01
CA GLY A 173 19.27 -0.46 11.71
C GLY A 173 20.01 0.69 11.02
N HIS A 174 19.31 1.76 10.63
CA HIS A 174 19.86 2.89 9.86
C HIS A 174 20.20 4.12 10.71
N GLY A 175 20.59 3.92 11.98
CA GLY A 175 21.07 4.99 12.84
C GLY A 175 20.05 6.14 13.00
N ALA A 176 20.45 7.36 12.62
CA ALA A 176 19.59 8.54 12.71
C ALA A 176 18.40 8.51 11.72
N GLU A 177 18.53 7.75 10.62
CA GLU A 177 17.50 7.59 9.59
C GLU A 177 16.53 6.43 9.92
N THR A 178 16.69 5.80 11.09
CA THR A 178 15.82 4.68 11.51
C THR A 178 14.34 5.08 11.57
N LYS A 179 14.06 6.32 11.97
CA LYS A 179 12.70 6.86 12.02
C LYS A 179 12.71 8.23 11.38
N GLN A 180 12.08 8.34 10.22
CA GLN A 180 11.88 9.59 9.52
C GLN A 180 10.46 10.06 9.73
N LEU A 181 10.33 11.33 10.09
CA LEU A 181 9.06 12.02 10.25
C LEU A 181 8.92 12.92 9.02
N LEU A 182 8.17 12.47 8.01
CA LEU A 182 8.14 13.14 6.71
C LEU A 182 7.47 14.52 6.77
N TYR A 183 6.72 14.77 7.84
CA TYR A 183 6.18 16.08 8.09
C TYR A 183 7.22 17.15 8.46
N GLU A 184 8.46 16.77 8.81
CA GLU A 184 9.53 17.74 9.12
C GLU A 184 9.94 18.55 7.89
N ASP A 185 9.69 18.01 6.69
CA ASP A 185 9.97 18.66 5.41
C ASP A 185 8.77 19.47 4.87
N LEU A 186 7.62 19.45 5.55
CA LEU A 186 6.48 20.26 5.17
C LEU A 186 6.77 21.75 5.35
N GLY A 187 6.20 22.56 4.45
CA GLY A 187 6.20 24.02 4.59
C GLY A 187 5.60 24.44 5.92
N CYS A 188 6.23 25.43 6.58
CA CYS A 188 5.77 25.89 7.89
C CYS A 188 4.30 26.36 7.86
N GLU A 189 3.84 26.89 6.73
CA GLU A 189 2.43 27.27 6.55
C GLU A 189 1.48 26.06 6.67
N ILE A 190 1.82 24.88 6.13
CA ILE A 190 0.98 23.69 6.21
C ILE A 190 0.94 23.15 7.63
N VAL A 191 2.10 23.11 8.30
CA VAL A 191 2.17 22.69 9.70
C VAL A 191 1.30 23.58 10.58
N SER A 192 1.40 24.91 10.42
CA SER A 192 0.56 25.86 11.16
C SER A 192 -0.93 25.66 10.89
N VAL A 193 -1.34 25.44 9.62
CA VAL A 193 -2.75 25.20 9.27
C VAL A 193 -3.30 23.97 9.99
N PHE A 194 -2.58 22.84 9.96
CA PHE A 194 -3.03 21.61 10.63
C PHE A 194 -3.03 21.74 12.15
N ASP A 195 -2.04 22.41 12.74
CA ASP A 195 -2.00 22.70 14.18
C ASP A 195 -3.23 23.53 14.61
N GLU A 196 -3.57 24.57 13.82
CA GLU A 196 -4.72 25.44 14.07
C GLU A 196 -6.04 24.64 13.99
N ILE A 197 -6.26 23.89 12.91
CA ILE A 197 -7.45 23.05 12.73
C ILE A 197 -7.59 22.06 13.89
N ARG A 198 -6.55 21.29 14.19
CA ARG A 198 -6.60 20.25 15.24
C ARG A 198 -6.88 20.81 16.62
N SER A 199 -6.36 22.00 16.93
CA SER A 199 -6.58 22.63 18.22
C SER A 199 -8.03 23.11 18.40
N ARG A 200 -8.78 23.31 17.31
CA ARG A 200 -10.12 23.95 17.30
C ARG A 200 -11.27 23.02 16.88
N ILE A 201 -11.00 21.98 16.08
CA ILE A 201 -11.98 21.07 15.43
C ILE A 201 -13.07 20.54 16.37
N LEU A 202 -12.74 20.12 17.60
CA LEU A 202 -13.75 19.69 18.58
C LEU A 202 -14.09 20.74 19.64
N PRO A 203 -13.13 21.52 20.19
CA PRO A 203 -13.44 22.53 21.19
C PRO A 203 -14.40 23.62 20.70
N GLU A 204 -14.34 23.98 19.42
CA GLU A 204 -15.14 25.04 18.82
C GLU A 204 -16.34 24.51 18.03
N ALA A 205 -16.40 23.22 17.73
CA ALA A 205 -17.51 22.61 17.01
C ALA A 205 -18.87 22.90 17.67
N PRO A 206 -19.93 23.15 16.86
CA PRO A 206 -21.31 23.17 17.29
C PRO A 206 -21.67 21.97 18.19
N GLU A 207 -22.58 22.16 19.14
CA GLU A 207 -22.93 21.14 20.16
C GLU A 207 -23.34 19.80 19.52
N HIS A 208 -24.06 19.84 18.40
CA HIS A 208 -24.51 18.63 17.70
C HIS A 208 -23.35 17.87 17.02
N LEU A 209 -22.32 18.54 16.49
CA LEU A 209 -21.12 17.90 15.95
C LEU A 209 -20.23 17.38 17.07
N ARG A 210 -20.03 18.18 18.13
CA ARG A 210 -19.19 17.81 19.28
C ARG A 210 -19.67 16.54 20.00
N HIS A 211 -20.98 16.30 20.00
CA HIS A 211 -21.58 15.09 20.57
C HIS A 211 -21.99 14.05 19.51
N GLY A 212 -22.12 14.48 18.26
CA GLY A 212 -22.54 13.66 17.13
C GLY A 212 -21.39 12.99 16.39
N CYS A 213 -20.17 13.50 16.54
CA CYS A 213 -18.95 12.98 15.92
C CYS A 213 -17.90 12.58 16.96
N HIS A 214 -16.88 11.87 16.47
CA HIS A 214 -15.59 11.72 17.11
C HIS A 214 -14.49 12.04 16.09
N LEU A 215 -13.32 12.40 16.61
CA LEU A 215 -12.14 12.68 15.78
C LEU A 215 -11.36 11.38 15.54
N GLN A 216 -11.03 11.13 14.28
CA GLN A 216 -10.08 10.12 13.82
C GLN A 216 -8.98 10.82 13.00
N GLY A 217 -7.82 10.19 12.85
CA GLY A 217 -6.69 10.71 12.08
C GLY A 217 -5.46 11.02 12.93
N ASN A 218 -4.47 11.66 12.32
CA ASN A 218 -3.15 11.96 12.89
C ASN A 218 -2.83 13.47 12.78
N GLU A 219 -1.59 13.88 13.01
CA GLU A 219 -1.15 15.28 12.98
C GLU A 219 -1.49 16.01 11.67
N PHE A 220 -1.54 15.31 10.53
CA PHE A 220 -1.74 15.88 9.19
C PHE A 220 -2.92 15.27 8.43
N ASN A 221 -3.82 14.65 9.19
CA ASN A 221 -5.07 14.07 8.72
C ASN A 221 -6.11 14.22 9.85
N VAL A 222 -7.15 15.00 9.59
CA VAL A 222 -8.19 15.35 10.56
C VAL A 222 -9.52 14.86 9.99
N THR A 223 -10.07 13.81 10.57
CA THR A 223 -11.33 13.20 10.11
C THR A 223 -12.42 13.32 11.17
N LEU A 224 -13.54 13.92 10.82
CA LEU A 224 -14.78 13.80 11.57
C LEU A 224 -15.55 12.55 11.15
N LYS A 225 -15.78 11.64 12.09
CA LYS A 225 -16.58 10.42 11.93
C LYS A 225 -17.85 10.51 12.76
N PRO A 226 -19.03 10.11 12.26
CA PRO A 226 -20.26 10.17 13.02
C PRO A 226 -20.27 9.07 14.09
N ASN A 227 -20.90 9.36 15.22
CA ASN A 227 -21.16 8.38 16.28
C ASN A 227 -22.36 7.47 15.95
N SER A 228 -23.06 7.76 14.85
CA SER A 228 -24.20 6.98 14.35
C SER A 228 -23.71 5.90 13.38
N GLU A 229 -24.55 4.90 13.11
CA GLU A 229 -24.24 3.85 12.14
C GLU A 229 -23.95 4.45 10.76
N VAL A 230 -22.84 4.04 10.15
CA VAL A 230 -22.42 4.48 8.81
C VAL A 230 -23.53 4.19 7.81
N GLY A 231 -23.82 5.16 6.93
CA GLY A 231 -24.91 5.07 5.96
C GLY A 231 -26.29 5.44 6.48
N SER A 232 -26.46 5.68 7.79
CA SER A 232 -27.73 6.15 8.35
C SER A 232 -28.01 7.61 8.00
N ASP A 233 -29.30 7.99 7.96
CA ASP A 233 -29.68 9.39 7.70
C ASP A 233 -29.09 10.36 8.72
N ARG A 234 -28.99 9.93 9.98
CA ARG A 234 -28.38 10.71 11.05
C ARG A 234 -26.87 10.88 10.86
N ALA A 235 -26.18 9.85 10.38
CA ALA A 235 -24.76 9.95 10.04
C ALA A 235 -24.56 10.94 8.89
N ARG A 236 -25.41 10.86 7.85
CA ARG A 236 -25.40 11.82 6.73
C ARG A 236 -25.57 13.25 7.20
N GLU A 237 -26.67 13.55 7.91
CA GLU A 237 -26.95 14.90 8.43
C GLU A 237 -25.77 15.45 9.24
N THR A 238 -25.17 14.62 10.12
CA THR A 238 -24.06 15.06 10.97
C THR A 238 -22.78 15.31 10.16
N ILE A 239 -22.47 14.47 9.17
CA ILE A 239 -21.26 14.61 8.35
C ILE A 239 -21.40 15.72 7.31
N ASP A 240 -22.59 15.96 6.78
CA ASP A 240 -22.84 17.09 5.88
C ASP A 240 -22.60 18.43 6.61
N ASP A 241 -23.11 18.57 7.84
CA ASP A 241 -22.84 19.73 8.71
C ASP A 241 -21.36 19.80 9.11
N GLY A 242 -20.74 18.62 9.34
CA GLY A 242 -19.32 18.47 9.65
C GLY A 242 -18.40 18.97 8.55
N LEU A 243 -18.69 18.64 7.30
CA LEU A 243 -17.93 19.08 6.12
C LEU A 243 -17.95 20.61 5.98
N VAL A 244 -19.12 21.24 6.12
CA VAL A 244 -19.24 22.71 6.07
C VAL A 244 -18.37 23.34 7.15
N TYR A 245 -18.47 22.83 8.38
CA TYR A 245 -17.68 23.30 9.51
C TYR A 245 -16.16 23.12 9.30
N GLU A 246 -15.73 21.98 8.77
CA GLU A 246 -14.32 21.73 8.45
C GLU A 246 -13.79 22.69 7.37
N LEU A 247 -14.57 22.95 6.33
CA LEU A 247 -14.21 23.90 5.27
C LEU A 247 -14.10 25.33 5.79
N ASP A 248 -15.02 25.77 6.65
CA ASP A 248 -14.94 27.10 7.28
C ASP A 248 -13.73 27.21 8.21
N LEU A 249 -13.48 26.18 9.03
CA LEU A 249 -12.31 26.14 9.92
C LEU A 249 -10.98 26.12 9.14
N LEU A 250 -10.92 25.36 8.04
CA LEU A 250 -9.79 25.35 7.12
C LEU A 250 -9.59 26.73 6.50
N GLY A 251 -10.67 27.40 6.07
CA GLY A 251 -10.62 28.78 5.56
C GLY A 251 -9.97 29.73 6.55
N GLU A 252 -10.45 29.73 7.80
CA GLU A 252 -9.86 30.56 8.86
C GLU A 252 -8.37 30.27 9.09
N ALA A 253 -8.00 29.00 9.17
CA ALA A 253 -6.61 28.58 9.38
C ALA A 253 -5.70 29.02 8.22
N VAL A 254 -6.15 28.83 6.97
CA VAL A 254 -5.41 29.26 5.78
C VAL A 254 -5.28 30.79 5.76
N ALA A 255 -6.36 31.53 6.01
CA ALA A 255 -6.32 32.99 6.01
C ALA A 255 -5.41 33.57 7.10
N ALA A 256 -5.30 32.92 8.27
CA ALA A 256 -4.36 33.31 9.30
C ALA A 256 -2.89 33.25 8.83
N GLU A 257 -2.55 32.25 8.01
CA GLU A 257 -1.19 32.06 7.49
C GLU A 257 -0.89 32.93 6.27
N VAL A 258 -1.81 33.05 5.31
CA VAL A 258 -1.53 33.72 4.01
C VAL A 258 -2.23 35.05 3.78
N GLY A 259 -3.34 35.31 4.49
CA GLY A 259 -4.20 36.48 4.29
C GLY A 259 -3.80 37.72 5.10
N GLY A 260 -2.95 37.54 6.11
CA GLY A 260 -2.60 38.59 7.07
C GLY A 260 -3.73 38.92 8.05
N SER A 261 -3.40 39.61 9.14
CA SER A 261 -4.33 39.96 10.21
C SER A 261 -5.34 41.03 9.76
N GLY A 262 -6.37 40.61 9.02
CA GLY A 262 -7.42 41.51 8.52
C GLY A 262 -8.48 40.89 7.60
N VAL A 263 -8.33 39.63 7.17
CA VAL A 263 -9.38 38.88 6.45
C VAL A 263 -10.47 38.47 7.44
N ASP A 264 -11.74 38.64 7.05
CA ASP A 264 -12.88 38.20 7.85
C ASP A 264 -13.03 36.68 7.77
N ALA A 265 -13.42 36.05 8.88
CA ALA A 265 -13.55 34.59 8.96
C ALA A 265 -14.57 34.06 7.94
N ASP A 266 -15.69 34.77 7.79
CA ASP A 266 -16.75 34.43 6.84
C ASP A 266 -16.24 34.49 5.38
N GLU A 267 -15.41 35.48 5.04
CA GLU A 267 -14.80 35.63 3.71
C GLU A 267 -13.77 34.52 3.43
N ALA A 268 -13.00 34.12 4.45
CA ALA A 268 -12.02 33.05 4.33
C ALA A 268 -12.67 31.67 4.11
N GLY A 269 -13.73 31.36 4.86
CA GLY A 269 -14.52 30.15 4.66
C GLY A 269 -15.19 30.11 3.29
N GLU A 270 -15.66 31.25 2.79
CA GLU A 270 -16.24 31.37 1.46
C GLU A 270 -15.25 31.01 0.34
N TRP A 271 -14.00 31.47 0.43
CA TRP A 271 -12.95 31.13 -0.55
C TRP A 271 -12.64 29.62 -0.58
N VAL A 272 -12.48 29.00 0.59
CA VAL A 272 -12.19 27.56 0.67
C VAL A 272 -13.37 26.73 0.17
N ARG A 273 -14.60 27.10 0.51
CA ARG A 273 -15.81 26.47 -0.05
C ARG A 273 -15.87 26.63 -1.57
N ALA A 274 -15.55 27.80 -2.12
CA ALA A 274 -15.54 28.04 -3.57
C ALA A 274 -14.52 27.16 -4.29
N TYR A 275 -13.33 27.03 -3.71
CA TYR A 275 -12.27 26.17 -4.23
C TYR A 275 -12.72 24.70 -4.29
N TYR A 276 -13.08 24.10 -3.16
CA TYR A 276 -13.42 22.66 -3.14
C TYR A 276 -14.77 22.32 -3.79
N ALA A 277 -15.72 23.26 -3.86
CA ALA A 277 -16.97 23.07 -4.62
C ALA A 277 -16.75 23.05 -6.16
N ALA A 278 -15.64 23.62 -6.64
CA ALA A 278 -15.26 23.55 -8.04
C ALA A 278 -14.53 22.24 -8.37
N GLU A 279 -13.71 21.74 -7.43
CA GLU A 279 -12.93 20.51 -7.59
C GLU A 279 -13.79 19.24 -7.42
N ASP A 280 -14.72 19.21 -6.45
CA ASP A 280 -15.49 18.01 -6.11
C ASP A 280 -17.02 18.24 -6.22
N PRO A 281 -17.72 17.56 -7.17
CA PRO A 281 -19.18 17.64 -7.31
C PRO A 281 -19.98 17.15 -6.10
N GLU A 282 -19.45 16.23 -5.29
CA GLU A 282 -20.11 15.75 -4.06
C GLU A 282 -20.06 16.82 -2.98
N ILE A 283 -18.88 17.42 -2.74
CA ILE A 283 -18.73 18.58 -1.84
C ILE A 283 -19.64 19.72 -2.29
N ARG A 284 -19.66 20.03 -3.59
CA ARG A 284 -20.59 21.00 -4.19
C ARG A 284 -22.05 20.69 -3.85
N GLY A 285 -22.43 19.42 -3.93
CA GLY A 285 -23.77 18.93 -3.64
C GLY A 285 -24.16 19.11 -2.17
N VAL A 286 -23.25 18.84 -1.24
CA VAL A 286 -23.46 19.03 0.20
C VAL A 286 -23.62 20.51 0.54
N LEU A 287 -22.71 21.37 0.05
CA LEU A 287 -22.76 22.82 0.27
C LEU A 287 -24.09 23.43 -0.21
N GLY A 288 -24.60 22.98 -1.37
CA GLY A 288 -25.89 23.40 -1.88
C GLY A 288 -27.08 22.96 -1.02
N GLN A 289 -27.03 21.76 -0.44
CA GLN A 289 -28.10 21.23 0.42
C GLN A 289 -28.12 21.89 1.78
N GLN A 290 -26.95 22.18 2.35
CA GLN A 290 -26.80 22.85 3.64
C GLN A 290 -27.00 24.38 3.57
N GLY A 291 -27.22 24.92 2.37
CA GLY A 291 -27.35 26.37 2.18
C GLY A 291 -26.06 27.12 2.47
N ALA A 292 -24.92 26.44 2.38
CA ALA A 292 -23.58 26.97 2.59
C ALA A 292 -22.81 27.16 1.26
N PHE A 293 -23.51 27.12 0.13
CA PHE A 293 -22.90 27.36 -1.17
C PHE A 293 -22.29 28.78 -1.21
N PRO A 294 -21.02 28.93 -1.64
CA PRO A 294 -20.35 30.22 -1.67
C PRO A 294 -20.96 31.16 -2.71
N ASP A 295 -20.98 32.47 -2.45
CA ASP A 295 -21.35 33.46 -3.46
C ASP A 295 -20.15 33.77 -4.38
N ALA A 296 -18.92 33.59 -3.90
CA ALA A 296 -17.67 33.65 -4.66
C ALA A 296 -17.52 32.48 -5.66
N GLU A 297 -16.93 32.77 -6.82
CA GLU A 297 -16.53 31.73 -7.78
C GLU A 297 -15.07 31.29 -7.53
N ALA A 298 -14.68 30.12 -8.03
CA ALA A 298 -13.31 29.62 -7.85
C ALA A 298 -12.23 30.57 -8.42
N ASP A 299 -12.54 31.30 -9.50
CA ASP A 299 -11.64 32.29 -10.10
C ASP A 299 -11.46 33.55 -9.20
N ASP A 300 -12.34 33.76 -8.22
CA ASP A 300 -12.26 34.88 -7.26
C ASP A 300 -11.40 34.54 -6.04
N VAL A 301 -11.00 33.27 -5.86
CA VAL A 301 -10.16 32.83 -4.74
C VAL A 301 -8.76 33.45 -4.86
N PRO A 302 -8.26 34.14 -3.81
CA PRO A 302 -6.92 34.71 -3.85
C PRO A 302 -5.85 33.64 -4.09
N ALA A 303 -4.90 33.93 -5.00
CA ALA A 303 -3.87 32.96 -5.41
C ALA A 303 -3.04 32.40 -4.24
N ALA A 304 -2.86 33.17 -3.16
CA ALA A 304 -2.14 32.69 -1.98
C ALA A 304 -2.96 31.65 -1.17
N VAL A 305 -4.29 31.80 -1.13
CA VAL A 305 -5.21 30.84 -0.50
C VAL A 305 -5.30 29.58 -1.36
N ALA A 306 -5.52 29.76 -2.67
CA ALA A 306 -5.53 28.65 -3.63
C ALA A 306 -4.23 27.82 -3.56
N GLY A 307 -3.06 28.45 -3.48
CA GLY A 307 -1.78 27.74 -3.38
C GLY A 307 -1.60 26.90 -2.11
N VAL A 308 -2.32 27.20 -1.03
CA VAL A 308 -2.35 26.33 0.17
C VAL A 308 -3.39 25.22 -0.01
N CYS A 309 -4.57 25.54 -0.53
CA CYS A 309 -5.62 24.55 -0.84
C CYS A 309 -5.15 23.49 -1.86
N GLU A 310 -4.30 23.86 -2.83
CA GLU A 310 -3.66 22.93 -3.78
C GLU A 310 -2.81 21.85 -3.09
N ARG A 311 -2.42 22.05 -1.82
CA ARG A 311 -1.59 21.14 -1.03
C ARG A 311 -2.36 20.40 0.05
N ILE A 312 -3.66 20.67 0.19
CA ILE A 312 -4.54 20.09 1.20
C ILE A 312 -5.66 19.35 0.47
N ASP A 313 -5.87 18.09 0.84
CA ASP A 313 -6.99 17.28 0.38
C ASP A 313 -8.18 17.51 1.31
N VAL A 314 -9.38 17.60 0.73
CA VAL A 314 -10.63 17.54 1.49
C VAL A 314 -11.48 16.44 0.88
N ALA A 315 -11.75 15.39 1.66
CA ALA A 315 -12.50 14.24 1.21
C ALA A 315 -13.84 14.15 1.95
N TYR A 316 -14.90 13.90 1.19
CA TYR A 316 -16.23 13.61 1.71
C TYR A 316 -16.63 12.17 1.42
N TYR A 317 -17.08 11.47 2.45
CA TYR A 317 -17.62 10.12 2.37
C TYR A 317 -19.05 10.15 2.92
N GLU A 318 -20.05 10.10 2.02
CA GLU A 318 -21.46 10.24 2.40
C GLU A 318 -21.84 9.35 3.58
N ALA A 319 -22.34 9.98 4.64
CA ALA A 319 -22.78 9.31 5.87
C ALA A 319 -21.70 8.44 6.56
N ASP A 320 -20.42 8.70 6.28
CA ASP A 320 -19.27 8.03 6.89
C ASP A 320 -18.25 9.02 7.43
N ALA A 321 -17.77 10.00 6.67
CA ALA A 321 -16.73 10.93 7.14
C ALA A 321 -16.62 12.22 6.33
N ALA A 322 -16.09 13.25 6.98
CA ALA A 322 -15.45 14.39 6.34
C ALA A 322 -13.98 14.45 6.82
N GLU A 323 -13.05 14.72 5.92
CA GLU A 323 -11.62 14.61 6.18
C GLU A 323 -10.83 15.76 5.55
N VAL A 324 -9.89 16.31 6.30
CA VAL A 324 -8.86 17.26 5.81
C VAL A 324 -7.49 16.61 5.96
N GLY A 325 -6.73 16.46 4.88
CA GLY A 325 -5.42 15.78 4.87
C GLY A 325 -4.37 16.54 4.05
N SER A 326 -3.08 16.33 4.33
CA SER A 326 -2.01 16.90 3.49
C SER A 326 -1.81 16.06 2.22
N LEU A 327 -1.81 16.70 1.04
CA LEU A 327 -1.48 16.02 -0.22
C LEU A 327 0.00 15.72 -0.36
N GLU A 328 0.84 16.45 0.39
CA GLU A 328 2.29 16.29 0.41
C GLU A 328 2.74 15.09 1.27
N LEU A 329 1.85 14.55 2.12
CA LEU A 329 2.09 13.33 2.86
C LEU A 329 1.21 12.21 2.30
N ASN A 330 1.84 11.32 1.54
CA ASN A 330 1.14 10.20 0.91
C ASN A 330 2.06 8.98 0.80
N LYS A 331 1.46 7.83 0.46
CA LYS A 331 2.18 6.56 0.33
C LYS A 331 3.37 6.62 -0.66
N VAL A 332 3.30 7.45 -1.71
CA VAL A 332 4.39 7.61 -2.69
C VAL A 332 5.61 8.24 -2.01
N VAL A 333 5.44 9.38 -1.35
CA VAL A 333 6.54 10.07 -0.64
C VAL A 333 7.14 9.16 0.43
N GLY A 334 6.30 8.40 1.14
CA GLY A 334 6.74 7.38 2.08
C GLY A 334 7.59 6.28 1.46
N VAL A 335 7.20 5.78 0.29
CA VAL A 335 7.93 4.73 -0.45
C VAL A 335 9.24 5.27 -1.00
N GLU A 336 9.27 6.48 -1.54
CA GLU A 336 10.49 7.15 -2.00
C GLU A 336 11.50 7.30 -0.86
N ALA A 337 11.07 7.82 0.30
CA ALA A 337 11.92 7.93 1.48
C ALA A 337 12.39 6.57 2.00
N ALA A 338 11.55 5.53 1.91
CA ALA A 338 11.95 4.17 2.26
C ALA A 338 13.04 3.64 1.30
N PHE A 339 12.91 3.88 -0.01
CA PHE A 339 13.92 3.49 -1.00
C PHE A 339 15.25 4.19 -0.77
N ASP A 340 15.25 5.48 -0.44
CA ASP A 340 16.46 6.24 -0.13
C ASP A 340 17.21 5.64 1.07
N VAL A 341 16.50 5.32 2.16
CA VAL A 341 17.12 4.71 3.36
C VAL A 341 17.62 3.29 3.07
N LEU A 342 16.87 2.52 2.28
CA LEU A 342 17.26 1.17 1.87
C LEU A 342 18.40 1.16 0.83
N GLY A 343 18.76 2.33 0.27
CA GLY A 343 19.80 2.45 -0.76
C GLY A 343 19.39 1.87 -2.11
N ILE A 344 18.12 2.03 -2.49
CA ILE A 344 17.55 1.52 -3.74
C ILE A 344 17.53 2.64 -4.79
N ASP A 345 18.63 2.80 -5.53
CA ASP A 345 18.78 3.88 -6.51
C ASP A 345 17.99 3.67 -7.83
N ASP A 346 17.76 2.41 -8.22
CA ASP A 346 17.07 2.03 -9.46
C ASP A 346 15.99 0.96 -9.15
N PRO A 347 14.84 1.37 -8.59
CA PRO A 347 13.80 0.42 -8.19
C PRO A 347 13.14 -0.23 -9.40
N PHE A 348 12.88 -1.52 -9.26
CA PHE A 348 11.87 -2.26 -10.02
C PHE A 348 11.02 -3.03 -9.00
N ALA A 349 9.96 -2.39 -8.53
CA ALA A 349 9.15 -2.85 -7.42
C ALA A 349 8.03 -3.79 -7.85
N LEU A 350 7.65 -4.74 -6.98
CA LEU A 350 6.29 -5.28 -6.98
C LEU A 350 5.46 -4.44 -6.02
N VAL A 351 4.46 -3.73 -6.52
CA VAL A 351 3.49 -2.97 -5.69
C VAL A 351 2.21 -3.78 -5.56
N MET A 352 1.80 -4.09 -4.33
CA MET A 352 0.53 -4.78 -4.02
C MET A 352 -0.36 -3.91 -3.15
N GLY A 353 -1.62 -3.72 -3.55
CA GLY A 353 -2.58 -2.94 -2.78
C GLY A 353 -4.01 -3.01 -3.33
N ASP A 354 -4.98 -2.56 -2.54
CA ASP A 354 -6.42 -2.64 -2.87
C ASP A 354 -7.10 -1.27 -2.97
N SER A 355 -6.49 -0.22 -2.41
CA SER A 355 -7.15 1.07 -2.20
C SER A 355 -6.74 2.15 -3.21
N LYS A 356 -7.43 3.30 -3.14
CA LYS A 356 -7.04 4.52 -3.88
C LYS A 356 -5.65 5.04 -3.48
N SER A 357 -5.27 4.87 -2.21
CA SER A 357 -3.94 5.29 -1.73
C SER A 357 -2.82 4.44 -2.33
N ASP A 358 -3.09 3.16 -2.58
CA ASP A 358 -2.17 2.23 -3.24
C ASP A 358 -2.10 2.48 -4.74
N LEU A 359 -3.24 2.81 -5.36
CA LEU A 359 -3.28 3.20 -6.77
C LEU A 359 -2.29 4.31 -7.09
N ARG A 360 -2.16 5.34 -6.24
CA ARG A 360 -1.16 6.42 -6.43
C ARG A 360 0.28 5.88 -6.50
N VAL A 361 0.61 4.85 -5.71
CA VAL A 361 1.93 4.19 -5.75
C VAL A 361 2.08 3.35 -7.02
N MET A 362 1.01 2.64 -7.43
CA MET A 362 0.98 1.85 -8.66
C MET A 362 1.17 2.73 -9.91
N GLU A 363 0.47 3.87 -9.97
CA GLU A 363 0.62 4.87 -11.03
C GLU A 363 2.04 5.44 -11.04
N TRP A 364 2.57 5.83 -9.89
CA TRP A 364 3.93 6.34 -9.79
C TRP A 364 4.98 5.33 -10.29
N VAL A 365 4.90 4.04 -9.91
CA VAL A 365 5.86 3.06 -10.44
C VAL A 365 5.70 2.84 -11.95
N ALA A 366 4.48 2.88 -12.47
CA ALA A 366 4.23 2.71 -13.90
C ALA A 366 4.75 3.91 -14.72
N GLU A 367 4.55 5.13 -14.23
CA GLU A 367 5.01 6.37 -14.87
C GLU A 367 6.54 6.47 -14.92
N ASN A 368 7.22 5.92 -13.91
CA ASN A 368 8.67 5.97 -13.77
C ASN A 368 9.40 4.72 -14.28
N ASP A 369 8.69 3.76 -14.90
CA ASP A 369 9.24 2.44 -15.29
C ASP A 369 9.92 1.72 -14.09
N ALA A 370 9.38 1.94 -12.90
CA ALA A 370 9.97 1.58 -11.62
C ALA A 370 9.31 0.36 -10.97
N GLY A 371 8.44 -0.37 -11.68
CA GLY A 371 7.83 -1.58 -11.14
C GLY A 371 6.61 -2.10 -11.89
N ILE A 372 5.98 -3.09 -11.26
CA ILE A 372 4.75 -3.76 -11.69
C ILE A 372 3.74 -3.73 -10.54
N ALA A 373 2.45 -3.62 -10.89
CA ALA A 373 1.36 -3.52 -9.92
C ALA A 373 0.50 -4.79 -9.90
N ALA A 374 0.07 -5.20 -8.71
CA ALA A 374 -0.88 -6.29 -8.51
C ALA A 374 -1.94 -5.91 -7.48
N ALA A 375 -3.17 -6.39 -7.66
CA ALA A 375 -4.29 -6.07 -6.78
C ALA A 375 -5.17 -7.30 -6.52
N PRO A 376 -5.81 -7.40 -5.34
CA PRO A 376 -6.82 -8.41 -5.11
C PRO A 376 -8.08 -8.12 -5.94
N ASP A 377 -8.84 -9.16 -6.28
CA ASP A 377 -10.06 -9.11 -7.08
C ASP A 377 -11.20 -8.22 -6.54
N HIS A 378 -11.11 -7.84 -5.26
CA HIS A 378 -12.07 -6.99 -4.56
C HIS A 378 -11.52 -5.59 -4.26
N ALA A 379 -10.37 -5.23 -4.84
CA ALA A 379 -9.83 -3.89 -4.80
C ALA A 379 -10.82 -2.85 -5.36
N SER A 380 -10.53 -1.58 -5.09
CA SER A 380 -11.29 -0.47 -5.65
C SER A 380 -11.33 -0.56 -7.18
N ARG A 381 -12.43 -0.10 -7.78
CA ARG A 381 -12.62 -0.21 -9.23
C ARG A 381 -11.50 0.46 -10.01
N ASP A 382 -11.07 1.64 -9.59
CA ASP A 382 -10.00 2.38 -10.26
C ASP A 382 -8.66 1.62 -10.14
N THR A 383 -8.39 1.00 -8.99
CA THR A 383 -7.23 0.12 -8.78
C THR A 383 -7.25 -1.09 -9.72
N LEU A 384 -8.40 -1.77 -9.86
CA LEU A 384 -8.56 -2.90 -10.78
C LEU A 384 -8.41 -2.48 -12.24
N ASP A 385 -9.04 -1.37 -12.63
CA ASP A 385 -8.96 -0.83 -13.99
C ASP A 385 -7.50 -0.51 -14.35
N HIS A 386 -6.72 0.05 -13.42
CA HIS A 386 -5.29 0.28 -13.59
C HIS A 386 -4.50 -1.03 -13.79
N VAL A 387 -4.62 -2.00 -12.86
CA VAL A 387 -3.87 -3.27 -12.91
C VAL A 387 -4.20 -4.09 -14.16
N LEU A 388 -5.47 -4.11 -14.58
CA LEU A 388 -5.90 -4.78 -15.81
C LEU A 388 -5.39 -4.09 -17.08
N SER A 389 -5.13 -2.79 -17.04
CA SER A 389 -4.58 -2.05 -18.18
C SER A 389 -3.07 -2.20 -18.35
N THR A 390 -2.36 -2.68 -17.32
CA THR A 390 -0.90 -2.78 -17.28
C THR A 390 -0.40 -4.22 -17.47
N ASP A 391 -0.39 -5.02 -16.41
CA ASP A 391 0.22 -6.36 -16.35
C ASP A 391 -0.78 -7.47 -16.00
N GLU A 392 -2.06 -7.12 -15.78
CA GLU A 392 -3.16 -8.04 -15.50
C GLU A 392 -2.93 -8.94 -14.26
N LEU A 393 -2.17 -8.45 -13.28
CA LEU A 393 -1.80 -9.18 -12.06
C LEU A 393 -2.90 -9.07 -10.98
N VAL A 394 -4.00 -9.77 -11.21
CA VAL A 394 -5.12 -9.87 -10.25
C VAL A 394 -5.08 -11.21 -9.52
N PHE A 395 -5.37 -11.21 -8.22
CA PHE A 395 -5.40 -12.41 -7.39
C PHE A 395 -6.65 -12.49 -6.50
N ASP A 396 -7.06 -13.71 -6.14
CA ASP A 396 -8.21 -13.91 -5.26
C ASP A 396 -7.89 -13.47 -3.83
N ARG A 397 -8.93 -13.10 -3.08
CA ARG A 397 -8.80 -12.78 -1.65
C ARG A 397 -8.05 -13.87 -0.85
N GLY A 398 -7.00 -13.46 -0.15
CA GLY A 398 -6.14 -14.36 0.65
C GLY A 398 -5.14 -15.18 -0.18
N LYS A 399 -4.96 -14.86 -1.47
CA LYS A 399 -4.03 -15.54 -2.39
C LYS A 399 -2.85 -14.66 -2.81
N SER A 400 -2.42 -13.73 -1.97
CA SER A 400 -1.25 -12.86 -2.20
C SER A 400 0.03 -13.66 -2.55
N ALA A 401 0.19 -14.85 -1.99
CA ALA A 401 1.29 -15.77 -2.30
C ALA A 401 1.41 -16.11 -3.79
N GLU A 402 0.32 -16.07 -4.57
CA GLU A 402 0.36 -16.36 -6.01
C GLU A 402 1.16 -15.31 -6.80
N MET A 403 1.04 -14.03 -6.42
CA MET A 403 1.80 -12.94 -7.03
C MET A 403 3.27 -13.02 -6.63
N LEU A 404 3.53 -13.29 -5.35
CA LEU A 404 4.89 -13.50 -4.84
C LEU A 404 5.58 -14.68 -5.55
N ARG A 405 4.88 -15.79 -5.81
CA ARG A 405 5.40 -16.94 -6.59
C ARG A 405 5.69 -16.58 -8.05
N ALA A 406 4.85 -15.76 -8.68
CA ALA A 406 5.11 -15.26 -10.04
C ALA A 406 6.37 -14.39 -10.08
N VAL A 407 6.52 -13.46 -9.12
CA VAL A 407 7.71 -12.61 -9.00
C VAL A 407 8.97 -13.41 -8.66
N TYR A 408 8.85 -14.44 -7.84
CA TYR A 408 9.95 -15.36 -7.55
C TYR A 408 10.45 -16.02 -8.84
N ALA A 409 9.53 -16.55 -9.65
CA ALA A 409 9.85 -17.13 -10.95
C ALA A 409 10.46 -16.10 -11.92
N LEU A 410 9.94 -14.86 -11.92
CA LEU A 410 10.49 -13.75 -12.72
C LEU A 410 11.96 -13.49 -12.37
N ASN A 411 12.27 -13.36 -11.07
CA ASN A 411 13.63 -13.12 -10.60
C ASN A 411 14.57 -14.28 -10.97
N ARG A 412 14.11 -15.52 -10.85
CA ARG A 412 14.84 -16.72 -11.29
C ARG A 412 15.11 -16.70 -12.80
N LEU A 413 14.11 -16.33 -13.62
CA LEU A 413 14.26 -16.22 -15.08
C LEU A 413 15.19 -15.07 -15.50
N ALA A 414 15.16 -13.95 -14.79
CA ALA A 414 16.04 -12.82 -15.03
C ALA A 414 17.51 -13.15 -14.74
N ALA A 415 17.78 -13.92 -13.68
CA ALA A 415 19.13 -14.36 -13.33
C ALA A 415 19.81 -15.18 -14.45
N LEU A 416 19.03 -15.91 -15.27
CA LEU A 416 19.56 -16.65 -16.43
C LEU A 416 20.19 -15.76 -17.51
N ASN A 417 19.85 -14.46 -17.55
CA ASN A 417 20.48 -13.50 -18.46
C ASN A 417 21.79 -12.96 -17.90
N GLY A 418 21.88 -12.76 -16.58
CA GLY A 418 23.08 -12.24 -15.92
C GLY A 418 24.32 -13.11 -16.11
N ASP A 419 24.15 -14.42 -16.30
CA ASP A 419 25.24 -15.37 -16.59
C ASP A 419 25.73 -15.36 -18.05
N ARG A 420 25.05 -14.66 -18.97
CA ARG A 420 25.53 -14.49 -20.36
C ARG A 420 26.47 -13.29 -20.54
N ASP A 421 26.42 -12.31 -19.62
CA ASP A 421 27.21 -11.09 -19.66
C ASP A 421 28.41 -11.10 -18.69
N ARG A 422 28.71 -12.27 -18.08
CA ARG A 422 29.92 -12.51 -17.26
C ARG A 422 30.96 -13.36 -17.97
#